data_AF-A0A066ZCD5-F1
#
_entry.id   AF-A0A066ZCD5-F1
#
_cell.length_a   1.000
_cell.length_b   1.000
_cell.length_c   1.000
_cell.angle_alpha   90.00
_cell.angle_beta   90.00
_cell.angle_gamma   90.00
#
_symmetry.space_group_name_H-M   'P 1'
#
loop_
_entity.id
_entity.type
_entity.pdbx_description
1 polymer ?
#
loop_
_entity_poly.entity_id
_entity_poly.type
_entity_poly.pdbx_seq_one_letter_code
_entity_poly.pdbx_strand_id
1 'polypeptide(L)'
;MAEHHDPSAEHRRTRAALASTAERLVHLLQSTRESGARPVLPGWSVADVGAHVAAVFLAYCSSVSSEDTVDWDELLPTADLPFGPRMAVVNGRAVTMLGRQLDGDAAGFVAARTARFLRATADLAPETPVATPWYGPGRPSPSRLRPACCSANAWCTAGTSPAPPARPGGSRRSTQRSSSGRPCRS
;
A
#
# COMPACT_ATOMS: atom_id res chain seq x y z
N MET A 1 1.82 -38.10 17.51
CA MET A 1 2.05 -38.23 16.06
C MET A 1 2.34 -36.85 15.53
N ALA A 2 3.52 -36.61 14.95
CA ALA A 2 3.79 -35.33 14.30
C ALA A 2 3.03 -35.30 12.97
N GLU A 3 2.18 -34.30 12.75
CA GLU A 3 1.58 -34.06 11.44
C GLU A 3 2.71 -33.85 10.42
N HIS A 4 2.75 -34.67 9.38
CA HIS A 4 3.69 -34.49 8.29
C HIS A 4 3.27 -33.26 7.49
N HIS A 5 4.09 -32.23 7.52
CA HIS A 5 3.86 -30.98 6.82
C HIS A 5 4.43 -31.09 5.39
N ASP A 6 3.58 -31.11 4.36
CA ASP A 6 3.98 -31.01 2.95
C ASP A 6 4.09 -29.52 2.55
N PRO A 7 5.31 -28.95 2.42
CA PRO A 7 5.50 -27.55 2.08
C PRO A 7 4.94 -27.19 0.71
N SER A 8 4.91 -28.14 -0.23
CA SER A 8 4.37 -27.92 -1.57
C SER A 8 2.84 -27.79 -1.54
N ALA A 9 2.16 -28.62 -0.74
CA ALA A 9 0.73 -28.48 -0.52
C ALA A 9 0.37 -27.19 0.21
N GLU A 10 1.15 -26.78 1.22
CA GLU A 10 0.96 -25.47 1.86
C GLU A 10 1.16 -24.33 0.87
N HIS A 11 2.22 -24.35 0.08
CA HIS A 11 2.48 -23.32 -0.93
C HIS A 11 1.33 -23.18 -1.92
N ARG A 12 0.81 -24.30 -2.46
CA ARG A 12 -0.36 -24.29 -3.36
C ARG A 12 -1.60 -23.70 -2.68
N ARG A 13 -1.87 -24.07 -1.42
CA ARG A 13 -2.99 -23.51 -0.64
C ARG A 13 -2.85 -22.01 -0.42
N THR A 14 -1.66 -21.55 -0.03
CA THR A 14 -1.36 -20.13 0.16
C THR A 14 -1.55 -19.32 -1.12
N ARG A 15 -1.10 -19.85 -2.27
CA ARG A 15 -1.30 -19.21 -3.58
C ARG A 15 -2.79 -19.11 -3.95
N ALA A 16 -3.56 -20.18 -3.74
CA ALA A 16 -5.00 -20.17 -3.99
C ALA A 16 -5.73 -19.16 -3.08
N ALA A 17 -5.34 -19.10 -1.79
CA ALA A 17 -5.89 -18.13 -0.85
C ALA A 17 -5.54 -16.68 -1.23
N LEU A 18 -4.32 -16.43 -1.72
CA LEU A 18 -3.89 -15.13 -2.21
C LEU A 18 -4.71 -14.71 -3.43
N ALA A 19 -4.91 -15.60 -4.42
CA ALA A 19 -5.73 -15.32 -5.60
C ALA A 19 -7.16 -14.93 -5.20
N SER A 20 -7.83 -15.74 -4.39
CA SER A 20 -9.19 -15.45 -3.91
C SER A 20 -9.28 -14.17 -3.07
N THR A 21 -8.25 -13.87 -2.27
CA THR A 21 -8.21 -12.63 -1.48
C THR A 21 -8.02 -11.40 -2.35
N ALA A 22 -7.18 -11.49 -3.37
CA ALA A 22 -6.97 -10.41 -4.33
C ALA A 22 -8.23 -10.13 -5.16
N GLU A 23 -8.95 -11.17 -5.60
CA GLU A 23 -10.25 -10.98 -6.28
C GLU A 23 -11.25 -10.22 -5.41
N ARG A 24 -11.41 -10.62 -4.13
CA ARG A 24 -12.28 -9.91 -3.18
C ARG A 24 -11.84 -8.47 -2.94
N LEU A 25 -10.53 -8.23 -2.85
CA LEU A 25 -9.97 -6.90 -2.70
C LEU A 25 -10.24 -6.01 -3.93
N VAL A 26 -10.06 -6.54 -5.14
CA VAL A 26 -10.36 -5.82 -6.38
C VAL A 26 -11.82 -5.42 -6.43
N HIS A 27 -12.74 -6.35 -6.12
CA HIS A 27 -14.17 -6.05 -6.05
C HIS A 27 -14.45 -4.96 -5.00
N LEU A 28 -13.86 -5.05 -3.81
CA LEU A 28 -14.04 -4.04 -2.77
C LEU A 28 -13.57 -2.65 -3.21
N LEU A 29 -12.41 -2.55 -3.86
CA LEU A 29 -11.88 -1.29 -4.37
C LEU A 29 -12.81 -0.68 -5.44
N GLN A 30 -13.38 -1.50 -6.32
CA GLN A 30 -14.35 -1.06 -7.33
C GLN A 30 -15.63 -0.52 -6.67
N SER A 31 -16.26 -1.28 -5.78
CA SER A 31 -17.48 -0.85 -5.10
C SER A 31 -17.27 0.41 -4.24
N THR A 32 -16.08 0.58 -3.65
CA THR A 32 -15.77 1.76 -2.85
C THR A 32 -15.57 3.01 -3.70
N ARG A 33 -14.97 2.87 -4.89
CA ARG A 33 -14.85 3.96 -5.87
C ARG A 33 -16.23 4.43 -6.34
N GLU A 34 -17.11 3.49 -6.67
CA GLU A 34 -18.47 3.78 -7.16
C GLU A 34 -19.36 4.46 -6.11
N SER A 35 -19.20 4.08 -4.85
CA SER A 35 -19.98 4.64 -3.74
C SER A 35 -19.53 6.03 -3.28
N GLY A 36 -18.40 6.54 -3.79
CA GLY A 36 -17.86 7.85 -3.39
C GLY A 36 -17.59 7.96 -1.88
N ALA A 37 -17.17 6.85 -1.26
CA ALA A 37 -17.15 6.70 0.19
C ALA A 37 -16.31 7.77 0.92
N ARG A 38 -16.77 8.11 2.13
CA ARG A 38 -16.11 9.05 3.05
C ARG A 38 -14.74 8.54 3.53
N PRO A 39 -13.91 9.43 4.12
CA PRO A 39 -12.59 9.06 4.63
C PRO A 39 -12.64 7.83 5.54
N VAL A 40 -11.78 6.85 5.27
CA VAL A 40 -11.80 5.53 5.92
C VAL A 40 -11.00 5.53 7.23
N LEU A 41 -9.96 6.36 7.30
CA LEU A 41 -9.10 6.55 8.47
C LEU A 41 -8.73 8.03 8.62
N PRO A 42 -8.32 8.49 9.82
CA PRO A 42 -7.84 9.85 10.01
C PRO A 42 -6.72 10.20 9.01
N GLY A 43 -7.01 11.08 8.06
CA GLY A 43 -6.05 11.55 7.06
C GLY A 43 -5.82 10.65 5.85
N TRP A 44 -6.57 9.54 5.69
CA TRP A 44 -6.47 8.67 4.50
C TRP A 44 -7.81 8.58 3.76
N SER A 45 -7.77 8.89 2.47
CA SER A 45 -8.86 8.63 1.54
C SER A 45 -8.85 7.17 1.06
N VAL A 46 -9.95 6.74 0.45
CA VAL A 46 -10.03 5.46 -0.27
C VAL A 46 -8.95 5.38 -1.35
N ALA A 47 -8.67 6.48 -2.02
CA ALA A 47 -7.62 6.56 -3.04
C ALA A 47 -6.23 6.33 -2.42
N ASP A 48 -5.95 6.87 -1.23
CA ASP A 48 -4.68 6.65 -0.54
C ASP A 48 -4.51 5.18 -0.13
N VAL A 49 -5.59 4.56 0.36
CA VAL A 49 -5.60 3.11 0.69
C VAL A 49 -5.36 2.28 -0.56
N GLY A 50 -6.06 2.58 -1.67
CA GLY A 50 -5.88 1.90 -2.95
C GLY A 50 -4.45 2.05 -3.49
N ALA A 51 -3.88 3.27 -3.40
CA ALA A 51 -2.50 3.55 -3.80
C ALA A 51 -1.48 2.80 -2.94
N HIS A 52 -1.72 2.72 -1.63
CA HIS A 52 -0.86 1.96 -0.74
C HIS A 52 -0.87 0.46 -1.06
N VAL A 53 -2.06 -0.12 -1.26
CA VAL A 53 -2.17 -1.55 -1.61
C VAL A 53 -1.53 -1.83 -2.98
N ALA A 54 -1.76 -0.97 -3.97
CA ALA A 54 -1.07 -1.03 -5.25
C ALA A 54 0.45 -0.98 -5.10
N ALA A 55 0.97 -0.12 -4.21
CA ALA A 55 2.39 -0.01 -3.92
C ALA A 55 2.98 -1.30 -3.37
N VAL A 56 2.26 -1.94 -2.44
CA VAL A 56 2.68 -3.22 -1.87
C VAL A 56 2.75 -4.30 -2.95
N PHE A 57 1.74 -4.38 -3.82
CA PHE A 57 1.77 -5.33 -4.94
C PHE A 57 2.92 -5.05 -5.91
N LEU A 58 3.16 -3.79 -6.27
CA LEU A 58 4.27 -3.40 -7.13
C LEU A 58 5.62 -3.78 -6.51
N ALA A 59 5.82 -3.50 -5.23
CA ALA A 59 7.02 -3.87 -4.47
C ALA A 59 7.28 -5.38 -4.56
N TYR A 60 6.30 -6.21 -4.22
CA TYR A 60 6.46 -7.66 -4.30
C TYR A 60 6.66 -8.18 -5.72
N CYS A 61 5.97 -7.61 -6.72
CA CYS A 61 6.17 -7.98 -8.12
C CYS A 61 7.62 -7.71 -8.57
N SER A 62 8.17 -6.55 -8.19
CA SER A 62 9.55 -6.19 -8.55
C SER A 62 10.61 -7.10 -7.93
N SER A 63 10.28 -7.74 -6.82
CA SER A 63 11.17 -8.69 -6.15
C SER A 63 11.18 -10.08 -6.78
N VAL A 64 10.18 -10.41 -7.60
CA VAL A 64 10.00 -11.76 -8.19
C VAL A 64 9.99 -11.74 -9.72
N SER A 65 9.98 -10.55 -10.34
CA SER A 65 9.95 -10.38 -11.79
C SER A 65 10.77 -9.16 -12.19
N SER A 66 11.55 -9.29 -13.27
CA SER A 66 12.29 -8.18 -13.89
C SER A 66 11.40 -7.26 -14.75
N GLU A 67 10.16 -7.67 -15.03
CA GLU A 67 9.21 -6.84 -15.80
C GLU A 67 8.74 -5.61 -15.02
N ASP A 68 8.82 -5.68 -13.69
CA ASP A 68 8.36 -4.63 -12.80
C ASP A 68 9.54 -4.01 -12.08
N THR A 69 10.00 -2.86 -12.56
CA THR A 69 11.11 -2.14 -11.93
C THR A 69 10.58 -1.10 -10.96
N VAL A 70 11.15 -1.08 -9.76
CA VAL A 70 10.94 -0.02 -8.77
C VAL A 70 12.29 0.64 -8.55
N ASP A 71 12.34 1.97 -8.66
CA ASP A 71 13.50 2.74 -8.23
C ASP A 71 13.53 2.76 -6.70
N TRP A 72 14.23 1.77 -6.14
CA TRP A 72 14.39 1.64 -4.71
C TRP A 72 15.25 2.76 -4.12
N ASP A 73 16.15 3.38 -4.88
CA ASP A 73 16.98 4.47 -4.37
C ASP A 73 16.13 5.73 -4.12
N GLU A 74 15.11 5.96 -4.95
CA GLU A 74 14.12 7.02 -4.74
C GLU A 74 13.20 6.73 -3.53
N LEU A 75 12.75 5.48 -3.38
CA LEU A 75 11.78 5.11 -2.34
C LEU A 75 12.38 4.91 -0.96
N LEU A 76 13.62 4.42 -0.86
CA LEU A 76 14.21 4.08 0.43
C LEU A 76 14.76 5.35 1.13
N PRO A 77 14.57 5.49 2.45
CA PRO A 77 15.22 6.57 3.19
C PRO A 77 16.73 6.33 3.23
N THR A 78 17.49 7.41 3.07
CA THR A 78 18.96 7.42 3.19
C THR A 78 19.43 7.26 4.63
N ALA A 79 18.64 7.76 5.59
CA ALA A 79 18.90 7.56 7.01
C ALA A 79 18.62 6.10 7.41
N ASP A 80 19.48 5.55 8.27
CA ASP A 80 19.22 4.29 8.94
C ASP A 80 18.13 4.50 10.00
N LEU A 81 16.92 4.07 9.67
CA LEU A 81 15.74 4.24 10.49
C LEU A 81 15.31 2.89 11.07
N PRO A 82 14.78 2.85 12.31
CA PRO A 82 14.10 1.68 12.82
C PRO A 82 12.96 1.25 11.89
N PHE A 83 12.60 -0.04 11.93
CA PHE A 83 11.67 -0.65 10.98
C PHE A 83 10.35 0.11 10.81
N GLY A 84 9.66 0.46 11.91
CA GLY A 84 8.38 1.17 11.86
C GLY A 84 8.49 2.54 11.16
N PRO A 85 9.34 3.46 11.63
CA PRO A 85 9.62 4.73 10.96
C PRO A 85 10.07 4.59 9.50
N ARG A 86 10.91 3.60 9.18
CA ARG A 86 11.33 3.31 7.81
C ARG A 86 10.14 2.97 6.92
N MET A 87 9.28 2.05 7.36
CA MET A 87 8.10 1.64 6.61
C MET A 87 7.10 2.79 6.45
N ALA A 88 6.94 3.65 7.45
CA ALA A 88 6.11 4.85 7.33
C ALA A 88 6.61 5.79 6.22
N VAL A 89 7.93 6.01 6.13
CA VAL A 89 8.53 6.83 5.06
C VAL A 89 8.35 6.17 3.69
N VAL A 90 8.67 4.87 3.57
CA VAL A 90 8.52 4.12 2.31
C VAL A 90 7.07 4.14 1.83
N ASN A 91 6.11 3.88 2.73
CA ASN A 91 4.69 3.88 2.39
C ASN A 91 4.21 5.27 1.96
N GLY A 92 4.63 6.34 2.66
CA GLY A 92 4.27 7.71 2.29
C GLY A 92 4.79 8.12 0.91
N ARG A 93 6.05 7.75 0.60
CA ARG A 93 6.63 7.99 -0.73
C ARG A 93 5.92 7.18 -1.81
N ALA A 94 5.64 5.90 -1.55
CA ALA A 94 5.01 5.03 -2.52
C ALA A 94 3.56 5.44 -2.82
N VAL A 95 2.79 5.86 -1.81
CA VAL A 95 1.43 6.42 -2.00
C VAL A 95 1.50 7.69 -2.86
N THR A 96 2.46 8.58 -2.60
CA THR A 96 2.62 9.81 -3.39
C THR A 96 2.97 9.52 -4.85
N MET A 97 3.89 8.57 -5.07
CA MET A 97 4.31 8.14 -6.41
C MET A 97 3.16 7.49 -7.19
N LEU A 98 2.51 6.48 -6.60
CA LEU A 98 1.46 5.71 -7.28
C LEU A 98 0.13 6.43 -7.34
N GLY A 99 -0.20 7.29 -6.38
CA GLY A 99 -1.43 8.08 -6.43
C GLY A 99 -1.57 8.89 -7.72
N ARG A 100 -0.45 9.34 -8.29
CA ARG A 100 -0.40 10.02 -9.59
C ARG A 100 -0.51 9.06 -10.78
N GLN A 101 0.09 7.88 -10.69
CA GLN A 101 0.15 6.91 -11.79
C GLN A 101 -1.15 6.13 -11.96
N LEU A 102 -1.89 5.92 -10.87
CA LEU A 102 -3.10 5.11 -10.88
C LEU A 102 -4.29 5.82 -11.56
N ASP A 103 -4.29 7.16 -11.63
CA ASP A 103 -5.41 7.96 -12.15
C ASP A 103 -6.79 7.51 -11.59
N GLY A 104 -6.79 7.10 -10.30
CA GLY A 104 -7.95 6.57 -9.60
C GLY A 104 -8.29 5.09 -9.88
N ASP A 105 -7.64 4.39 -10.81
CA ASP A 105 -7.86 2.96 -11.10
C ASP A 105 -6.94 2.02 -10.29
N ALA A 106 -7.05 2.09 -8.97
CA ALA A 106 -6.33 1.18 -8.09
C ALA A 106 -6.75 -0.29 -8.29
N ALA A 107 -8.02 -0.54 -8.64
CA ALA A 107 -8.55 -1.89 -8.80
C ALA A 107 -7.96 -2.61 -10.01
N GLY A 108 -7.95 -1.96 -11.19
CA GLY A 108 -7.32 -2.50 -12.39
C GLY A 108 -5.84 -2.75 -12.20
N PHE A 109 -5.13 -1.82 -11.55
CA PHE A 109 -3.71 -1.98 -11.24
C PHE A 109 -3.46 -3.20 -10.33
N VAL A 110 -4.19 -3.32 -9.21
CA VAL A 110 -4.05 -4.45 -8.28
C VAL A 110 -4.37 -5.79 -8.96
N ALA A 111 -5.41 -5.84 -9.79
CA ALA A 111 -5.76 -7.04 -10.54
C ALA A 111 -4.62 -7.48 -11.49
N ALA A 112 -4.09 -6.54 -12.28
CA ALA A 112 -3.00 -6.81 -13.21
C ALA A 112 -1.72 -7.29 -12.49
N ARG A 113 -1.35 -6.62 -11.39
CA ARG A 113 -0.17 -6.97 -10.59
C ARG A 113 -0.34 -8.30 -9.86
N THR A 114 -1.51 -8.60 -9.31
CA THR A 114 -1.79 -9.90 -8.71
C THR A 114 -1.60 -11.03 -9.73
N ALA A 115 -2.21 -10.89 -10.91
CA ALA A 115 -2.08 -11.90 -11.96
C ALA A 115 -0.62 -12.11 -12.38
N ARG A 116 0.15 -11.02 -12.49
CA ARG A 116 1.59 -11.07 -12.78
C ARG A 116 2.37 -11.74 -11.65
N PHE A 117 2.14 -11.36 -10.39
CA PHE A 117 2.80 -11.95 -9.23
C PHE A 117 2.54 -13.46 -9.17
N LEU A 118 1.29 -13.89 -9.33
CA LEU A 118 0.94 -15.31 -9.33
C LEU A 118 1.66 -16.05 -10.46
N ARG A 119 1.73 -15.50 -11.68
CA ARG A 119 2.51 -16.14 -12.76
C ARG A 119 4.00 -16.22 -12.44
N ALA A 120 4.60 -15.11 -12.03
CA ALA A 120 6.05 -15.03 -11.75
C ALA A 120 6.49 -15.98 -10.63
N THR A 121 5.58 -16.30 -9.71
CA THR A 121 5.87 -17.16 -8.55
C THR A 121 5.39 -18.60 -8.73
N ALA A 122 4.83 -18.98 -9.89
CA ALA A 122 4.21 -20.30 -10.09
C ALA A 122 5.20 -21.46 -9.97
N ASP A 123 6.42 -21.25 -10.45
CA ASP A 123 7.48 -22.26 -10.50
C ASP A 123 8.58 -22.02 -9.46
N LEU A 124 8.40 -21.03 -8.57
CA LEU A 124 9.36 -20.78 -7.50
C LEU A 124 9.23 -21.83 -6.40
N ALA A 125 10.36 -22.40 -5.99
CA ALA A 125 10.38 -23.26 -4.83
C ALA A 125 9.98 -22.46 -3.58
N PRO A 126 9.20 -23.02 -2.63
CA PRO A 126 8.71 -22.30 -1.46
C PRO A 126 9.81 -21.60 -0.63
N GLU A 127 11.00 -22.17 -0.61
CA GLU A 127 12.19 -21.70 0.10
C GLU A 127 13.02 -20.67 -0.68
N THR A 128 12.63 -20.35 -1.93
CA THR A 128 13.35 -19.39 -2.77
C THR A 128 13.39 -18.03 -2.06
N PRO A 129 14.59 -17.47 -1.82
CA PRO A 129 14.69 -16.16 -1.19
C PRO A 129 14.14 -15.08 -2.12
N VAL A 130 13.34 -14.18 -1.57
CA VAL A 130 12.80 -13.01 -2.26
C VAL A 130 13.43 -11.76 -1.67
N ALA A 131 13.97 -10.89 -2.51
CA ALA A 131 14.57 -9.63 -2.07
C ALA A 131 13.50 -8.69 -1.51
N THR A 132 13.71 -8.15 -0.30
CA THR A 132 12.79 -7.21 0.35
C THR A 132 13.53 -5.95 0.80
N PRO A 133 14.04 -5.12 -0.12
CA PRO A 133 14.93 -3.99 0.19
C PRO A 133 14.29 -2.94 1.10
N TRP A 134 12.95 -2.86 1.13
CA TRP A 134 12.20 -1.99 2.05
C TRP A 134 12.37 -2.35 3.52
N TYR A 135 12.75 -3.59 3.87
CA TYR A 135 13.06 -3.97 5.25
C TYR A 135 14.42 -3.46 5.76
N GLY A 136 15.26 -2.96 4.86
CA GLY A 136 16.60 -2.48 5.20
C GLY A 136 17.68 -3.58 5.12
N PRO A 137 18.96 -3.18 5.24
CA PRO A 137 20.09 -4.09 5.09
C PRO A 137 20.12 -5.16 6.19
N GLY A 138 20.58 -6.36 5.84
CA GLY A 138 20.84 -7.44 6.80
C GLY A 138 19.60 -8.07 7.45
N ARG A 139 18.38 -7.68 7.04
CA ARG A 139 17.16 -8.37 7.47
C ARG A 139 16.83 -9.45 6.44
N PRO A 140 17.13 -10.74 6.70
CA PRO A 140 16.71 -11.79 5.80
C PRO A 140 15.20 -11.69 5.64
N SER A 141 14.73 -11.91 4.40
CA SER A 141 13.32 -12.11 4.14
C SER A 141 12.78 -13.16 5.13
N PRO A 142 11.54 -13.01 5.62
CA PRO A 142 10.97 -13.87 6.64
C PRO A 142 10.88 -15.36 6.25
N SER A 143 11.29 -15.78 5.04
CA SER A 143 11.36 -17.18 4.65
C SER A 143 12.29 -18.04 5.53
N ARG A 144 13.17 -17.44 6.35
CA ARG A 144 13.94 -18.15 7.39
C ARG A 144 13.42 -17.96 8.83
N LEU A 145 12.39 -17.13 9.03
CA LEU A 145 11.76 -16.99 10.33
C LEU A 145 10.73 -18.11 10.47
N ARG A 146 10.94 -18.98 11.48
CA ARG A 146 9.93 -19.93 11.99
C ARG A 146 8.53 -19.28 12.09
N PRO A 147 7.42 -20.05 12.12
CA PRO A 147 6.04 -19.61 11.84
C PRO A 147 5.43 -18.46 12.68
N ALA A 148 6.19 -17.82 13.58
CA ALA A 148 5.70 -16.81 14.50
C ALA A 148 5.39 -15.44 13.86
N CYS A 149 5.80 -15.17 12.61
CA CYS A 149 5.65 -13.84 11.99
C CYS A 149 4.57 -13.72 10.90
N CYS A 150 3.77 -14.76 10.63
CA CYS A 150 2.63 -14.67 9.69
C CYS A 150 1.40 -13.93 10.26
N SER A 151 1.56 -13.08 11.27
CA SER A 151 0.52 -12.15 11.70
C SER A 151 0.69 -10.82 10.95
N ALA A 152 0.05 -10.74 9.78
CA ALA A 152 -0.14 -9.51 9.01
C ALA A 152 -0.79 -8.35 9.82
N ASN A 153 -1.24 -8.60 11.05
CA ASN A 153 -1.84 -7.61 11.96
C ASN A 153 -0.85 -6.68 12.67
N ALA A 154 0.47 -6.95 12.66
CA ALA A 154 1.45 -6.05 13.30
C ALA A 154 1.53 -4.65 12.64
N TRP A 155 0.98 -4.50 11.44
CA TRP A 155 1.01 -3.25 10.68
C TRP A 155 -0.12 -2.28 11.08
N CYS A 156 -1.23 -2.77 11.63
CA CYS A 156 -2.39 -1.93 11.97
C CYS A 156 -2.29 -1.30 13.37
N THR A 157 -1.43 -1.78 14.25
CA THR A 157 -1.34 -1.31 15.66
C THR A 157 -0.20 -0.33 15.94
N ALA A 158 0.68 -0.05 14.98
CA ALA A 158 1.67 1.02 15.07
C ALA A 158 1.03 2.40 14.79
N GLY A 159 -0.09 2.67 15.47
CA GLY A 159 -0.91 3.87 15.32
C GLY A 159 -0.42 5.02 16.19
N THR A 160 0.74 5.57 15.87
CA THR A 160 1.08 6.98 16.12
C THR A 160 1.96 7.48 14.98
N SER A 161 1.37 7.55 13.79
CA SER A 161 1.99 8.28 12.69
C SER A 161 2.02 9.78 13.06
N PRO A 162 3.14 10.50 12.89
CA PRO A 162 3.15 11.94 13.04
C PRO A 162 2.17 12.56 12.04
N ALA A 163 1.46 13.59 12.48
CA ALA A 163 0.51 14.32 11.66
C ALA A 163 1.16 14.73 10.33
N PRO A 164 0.44 14.65 9.19
CA PRO A 164 0.97 15.11 7.92
C PRO A 164 1.37 16.59 8.03
N PRO A 165 2.43 17.03 7.32
CA PRO A 165 2.82 18.44 7.33
C PRO A 165 1.63 19.29 6.87
N ALA A 166 1.32 20.32 7.66
CA ALA A 166 0.25 21.26 7.36
C ALA A 166 0.44 21.80 5.94
N ARG A 167 -0.60 21.67 5.11
CA ARG A 167 -0.62 22.32 3.80
C ARG A 167 -0.37 23.83 4.01
N PRO A 168 0.55 24.46 3.26
CA PRO A 168 0.79 25.89 3.37
C PRO A 168 -0.52 26.63 3.14
N GLY A 169 -0.95 27.39 4.15
CA GLY A 169 -2.22 28.09 4.18
C GLY A 169 -2.35 28.99 2.96
N GLY A 170 -3.27 28.64 2.07
CA GLY A 170 -3.75 29.53 1.04
C GLY A 170 -4.33 30.78 1.71
N SER A 171 -3.63 31.90 1.55
CA SER A 171 -4.04 33.23 1.98
C SER A 171 -5.45 33.52 1.47
N ARG A 172 -6.43 33.46 2.37
CA ARG A 172 -7.79 33.94 2.12
C ARG A 172 -7.72 35.47 2.03
N ARG A 173 -7.67 35.99 0.80
CA ARG A 173 -8.05 37.39 0.54
C ARG A 173 -9.54 37.53 0.86
N SER A 174 -9.82 38.06 2.04
CA SER A 174 -11.12 38.62 2.39
C SER A 174 -11.35 39.88 1.56
N THR A 175 -12.12 39.79 0.49
CA THR A 175 -12.74 40.97 -0.14
C THR A 175 -13.86 41.46 0.78
N GLN A 176 -13.53 42.51 1.52
CA GLN A 176 -14.42 43.35 2.31
C GLN A 176 -15.41 44.03 1.35
N ARG A 177 -16.65 43.54 1.29
CA ARG A 177 -17.74 44.16 0.52
C ARG A 177 -18.46 45.14 1.45
N SER A 178 -18.10 46.42 1.33
CA SER A 178 -18.76 47.52 2.04
C SER A 178 -20.23 47.59 1.66
N SER A 179 -21.07 47.52 2.68
CA SER A 179 -22.49 47.85 2.66
C SER A 179 -22.69 49.36 2.55
N SER A 180 -23.30 49.80 1.46
CA SER A 180 -24.15 50.99 1.39
C SER A 180 -25.43 50.51 0.70
N GLY A 181 -26.61 50.46 1.32
CA GLY A 181 -27.24 51.48 2.13
C GLY A 181 -28.03 52.38 1.19
N ARG A 182 -29.35 52.15 1.04
CA ARG A 182 -30.40 53.13 0.71
C ARG A 182 -31.80 52.49 0.74
N PRO A 183 -32.87 53.31 0.93
CA PRO A 183 -33.98 52.97 1.79
C PRO A 183 -35.30 52.74 1.06
N CYS A 184 -36.28 52.25 1.81
CA CYS A 184 -37.69 52.14 1.46
C CYS A 184 -38.25 53.45 0.88
N ARG A 185 -39.07 53.32 -0.15
CA ARG A 185 -40.14 54.26 -0.46
C ARG A 185 -41.47 53.54 -0.51
N SER A 186 -42.45 54.31 -0.08
CA SER A 186 -43.86 54.09 0.25
C SER A 186 -44.68 53.27 -0.73
#